data_AF-A0A7C0ZH78-F1
#
_entry.id   AF-A0A7C0ZH78-F1
#
_cell.length_a   1.000
_cell.length_b   1.000
_cell.length_c   1.000
_cell.angle_alpha   90.00
_cell.angle_beta   90.00
_cell.angle_gamma   90.00
#
_symmetry.space_group_name_H-M   'P 1'
#
loop_
_entity.id
_entity.type
_entity.pdbx_description
1 polymer ?
#
loop_
_entity_poly.entity_id
_entity_poly.type
_entity_poly.pdbx_seq_one_letter_code
_entity_poly.pdbx_strand_id
1 'polypeptide(L)'
;KYHVNKLRTGHLRGNKFDILITEVEGDALDKARRVDEVTHKTGLPNYYGPQRVGEKGENPRQGWLLLKGRKRLGDRWLRRYLVSCYQAYLCNLYLAERVRRGLFTTLLEGDVAKKTSTGGLFHVDDLEAEQPRYQRGEISFTAPLLGYKMLKPRGRALEFEEEVLSASDVTLEELKRLHAKGTRRMGRILPRITLSQKPGGLQLSFTLPKGSYATTVLREIMKT
;
A
#
# COMPACT_ATOMS: atom_id res chain seq x y z
N LYS A 1 -33.72 10.65 -11.77
CA LYS A 1 -33.67 9.23 -11.32
C LYS A 1 -32.66 9.12 -10.17
N TYR A 2 -33.08 8.57 -9.02
CA TYR A 2 -32.20 8.36 -7.88
C TYR A 2 -31.42 7.05 -7.98
N HIS A 3 -30.26 6.96 -7.34
CA HIS A 3 -29.44 5.75 -7.30
C HIS A 3 -30.11 4.68 -6.42
N VAL A 4 -30.40 3.51 -6.98
CA VAL A 4 -31.18 2.44 -6.29
C VAL A 4 -30.31 1.44 -5.50
N ASN A 5 -29.00 1.40 -5.76
CA ASN A 5 -28.12 0.44 -5.11
C ASN A 5 -27.58 0.97 -3.77
N LYS A 6 -27.55 0.13 -2.74
CA LYS A 6 -26.92 0.48 -1.46
C LYS A 6 -25.42 0.72 -1.63
N LEU A 7 -24.93 1.86 -1.14
CA LEU A 7 -23.50 2.12 -1.04
C LEU A 7 -22.89 1.22 0.05
N ARG A 8 -21.81 0.51 -0.29
CA ARG A 8 -21.08 -0.37 0.64
C ARG A 8 -19.64 0.09 0.76
N THR A 9 -19.00 -0.30 1.86
CA THR A 9 -17.56 -0.12 2.05
C THR A 9 -16.78 -0.64 0.84
N GLY A 10 -15.94 0.20 0.26
CA GLY A 10 -15.16 -0.12 -0.93
C GLY A 10 -15.79 0.27 -2.27
N HIS A 11 -17.02 0.82 -2.30
CA HIS A 11 -17.63 1.35 -3.53
C HIS A 11 -16.97 2.66 -4.00
N LEU A 12 -16.31 3.41 -3.12
CA LEU A 12 -15.58 4.61 -3.52
C LEU A 12 -14.47 4.31 -4.54
N ARG A 13 -14.19 5.28 -5.41
CA ARG A 13 -13.02 5.23 -6.32
C ARG A 13 -11.74 5.62 -5.57
N GLY A 14 -11.83 6.69 -4.79
CA GLY A 14 -10.71 7.30 -4.08
C GLY A 14 -11.19 8.51 -3.30
N ASN A 15 -10.24 9.27 -2.75
CA ASN A 15 -10.50 10.52 -2.06
C ASN A 15 -9.62 11.61 -2.64
N LYS A 16 -10.18 12.82 -2.76
CA LYS A 16 -9.41 14.05 -2.99
C LYS A 16 -9.05 14.64 -1.63
N PHE A 17 -7.81 15.08 -1.49
CA PHE A 17 -7.27 15.70 -0.29
C PHE A 17 -6.82 17.10 -0.63
N ASP A 18 -7.16 18.04 0.23
CA ASP A 18 -6.68 19.41 0.24
C ASP A 18 -6.17 19.68 1.67
N ILE A 19 -4.85 19.77 1.82
CA ILE A 19 -4.17 19.77 3.13
C ILE A 19 -3.28 21.01 3.21
N LEU A 20 -3.42 21.79 4.27
CA LEU A 20 -2.51 22.88 4.61
C LEU A 20 -1.49 22.39 5.63
N ILE A 21 -0.21 22.39 5.27
CA ILE A 21 0.89 22.19 6.21
C ILE A 21 1.25 23.56 6.77
N THR A 22 1.03 23.74 8.08
CA THR A 22 1.39 24.95 8.82
C THR A 22 2.82 24.86 9.33
N GLU A 23 3.36 25.97 9.85
CA GLU A 23 4.69 26.02 10.48
C GLU A 23 5.82 25.50 9.56
N VAL A 24 5.70 25.82 8.27
CA VAL A 24 6.67 25.40 7.25
C VAL A 24 7.93 26.26 7.29
N GLU A 25 9.09 25.62 7.17
CA GLU A 25 10.37 26.29 6.97
C GLU A 25 10.41 27.04 5.62
N GLY A 26 11.33 28.02 5.50
CA GLY A 26 11.42 28.87 4.32
C GLY A 26 11.66 28.13 2.99
N ASP A 27 12.31 26.96 3.01
CA ASP A 27 12.60 26.14 1.83
C ASP A 27 11.59 25.00 1.60
N ALA A 28 10.50 24.93 2.38
CA ALA A 28 9.52 23.85 2.31
C ALA A 28 8.86 23.72 0.94
N LEU A 29 8.64 24.84 0.24
CA LEU A 29 8.07 24.82 -1.12
C LEU A 29 9.02 24.14 -2.11
N ASP A 30 10.32 24.43 -2.03
CA ASP A 30 11.32 23.86 -2.94
C ASP A 30 11.63 22.39 -2.59
N LYS A 31 11.60 22.03 -1.31
CA LYS A 31 11.62 20.62 -0.87
C LYS A 31 10.41 19.87 -1.44
N ALA A 32 9.21 20.43 -1.30
CA ALA A 32 7.97 19.83 -1.79
C ALA A 32 7.97 19.67 -3.33
N ARG A 33 8.45 20.67 -4.07
CA ARG A 33 8.59 20.60 -5.54
C ARG A 33 9.53 19.48 -5.96
N ARG A 34 10.70 19.36 -5.33
CA ARG A 34 11.64 18.26 -5.61
C ARG A 34 11.04 16.88 -5.35
N VAL A 35 10.28 16.75 -4.26
CA VAL A 35 9.58 15.50 -3.94
C VAL A 35 8.47 15.21 -4.95
N ASP A 36 7.71 16.21 -5.38
CA ASP A 36 6.68 16.05 -6.42
C ASP A 36 7.29 15.60 -7.75
N GLU A 37 8.39 16.22 -8.20
CA GLU A 37 9.09 15.84 -9.44
C GLU A 37 9.55 14.38 -9.42
N VAL A 38 10.12 13.91 -8.31
CA VAL A 38 10.53 12.52 -8.14
C VAL A 38 9.31 11.62 -8.11
N THR A 39 8.29 11.98 -7.32
CA THR A 39 7.06 11.21 -7.17
C THR A 39 6.31 11.06 -8.49
N HIS A 40 6.34 12.08 -9.35
CA HIS A 40 5.72 12.03 -10.66
C HIS A 40 6.38 10.98 -11.58
N LYS A 41 7.71 10.83 -11.47
CA LYS A 41 8.49 9.90 -12.28
C LYS A 41 8.46 8.47 -11.72
N THR A 42 8.68 8.32 -10.42
CA THR A 42 8.89 6.99 -9.81
C THR A 42 7.66 6.46 -9.11
N GLY A 43 6.73 7.32 -8.70
CA GLY A 43 5.64 7.01 -7.77
C GLY A 43 6.10 6.84 -6.33
N LEU A 44 5.13 6.62 -5.44
CA LEU A 44 5.36 6.33 -4.03
C LEU A 44 4.99 4.88 -3.69
N PRO A 45 5.74 4.22 -2.80
CA PRO A 45 5.33 2.94 -2.26
C PRO A 45 4.05 3.11 -1.44
N ASN A 46 3.06 2.25 -1.68
CA ASN A 46 1.74 2.39 -1.09
C ASN A 46 1.67 1.79 0.33
N TYR A 47 2.50 2.30 1.23
CA TYR A 47 2.58 1.82 2.61
C TYR A 47 1.26 1.97 3.38
N TYR A 48 1.10 1.17 4.41
CA TYR A 48 0.20 1.45 5.52
C TYR A 48 0.86 2.44 6.48
N GLY A 49 0.13 3.51 6.80
CA GLY A 49 0.61 4.54 7.72
C GLY A 49 0.61 4.11 9.20
N PRO A 50 1.22 4.92 10.08
CA PRO A 50 1.40 4.62 11.51
C PRO A 50 0.10 4.28 12.24
N GLN A 51 -1.01 4.91 11.84
CA GLN A 51 -2.35 4.66 12.40
C GLN A 51 -2.76 3.17 12.33
N ARG A 52 -2.28 2.42 11.33
CA ARG A 52 -2.58 0.98 11.19
C ARG A 52 -1.65 0.10 12.00
N VAL A 53 -0.42 0.55 12.19
CA VAL A 53 0.64 -0.15 12.92
C VAL A 53 0.47 0.02 14.43
N GLY A 54 -0.25 1.07 14.86
CA GLY A 54 -0.41 1.41 16.27
C GLY A 54 0.85 2.04 16.85
N GLU A 55 0.75 2.56 18.07
CA GLU A 55 1.89 3.11 18.78
C GLU A 55 2.97 2.02 18.94
N LYS A 56 4.21 2.32 18.56
CA LYS A 56 5.38 1.43 18.66
C LYS A 56 5.19 0.02 18.03
N GLY A 57 4.28 -0.15 17.06
CA GLY A 57 4.08 -1.43 16.38
C GLY A 57 3.29 -2.47 17.17
N GLU A 58 2.51 -2.04 18.17
CA GLU A 58 1.78 -2.97 19.00
C GLU A 58 0.72 -3.77 18.22
N ASN A 59 -0.03 -3.14 17.31
CA ASN A 59 -1.15 -3.81 16.63
C ASN A 59 -0.71 -5.03 15.79
N PRO A 60 0.32 -4.94 14.91
CA PRO A 60 0.88 -6.10 14.24
C PRO A 60 1.37 -7.18 15.19
N ARG A 61 2.04 -6.81 16.29
CA ARG A 61 2.53 -7.77 17.29
C ARG A 61 1.38 -8.57 17.91
N GLN A 62 0.29 -7.89 18.28
CA GLN A 62 -0.91 -8.54 18.80
C GLN A 62 -1.56 -9.45 17.74
N GLY A 63 -1.60 -9.02 16.47
CA GLY A 63 -2.05 -9.82 15.34
C GLY A 63 -1.24 -11.10 15.15
N TRP A 64 0.09 -11.00 15.22
CA TRP A 64 1.00 -12.13 15.17
C TRP A 64 0.77 -13.11 16.33
N LEU A 65 0.64 -12.61 17.57
CA LEU A 65 0.36 -13.46 18.74
C LEU A 65 -0.95 -14.26 18.58
N LEU A 66 -1.98 -13.65 17.98
CA LEU A 66 -3.24 -14.35 17.66
C LEU A 66 -3.02 -15.45 16.61
N LEU A 67 -2.23 -15.18 15.55
CA LEU A 67 -1.92 -16.13 14.48
C LEU A 67 -1.10 -17.32 15.00
N LYS A 68 -0.14 -17.09 15.90
CA LYS A 68 0.65 -18.15 16.55
C LYS A 68 -0.09 -18.87 17.68
N GLY A 69 -1.35 -18.50 17.97
CA GLY A 69 -2.13 -19.08 19.07
C GLY A 69 -1.63 -18.72 20.47
N ARG A 70 -0.67 -17.80 20.59
CA ARG A 70 -0.08 -17.32 21.85
C ARG A 70 -0.95 -16.30 22.57
N LYS A 71 -2.01 -15.81 21.91
CA LYS A 71 -3.03 -14.95 22.48
C LYS A 71 -4.42 -15.44 22.05
N ARG A 72 -5.39 -15.32 22.95
CA ARG A 72 -6.82 -15.53 22.66
C ARG A 72 -7.57 -14.23 22.94
N LEU A 73 -8.57 -13.94 22.11
CA LEU A 73 -9.36 -12.73 22.22
C LEU A 73 -10.81 -13.03 21.83
N GLY A 74 -11.76 -12.81 22.73
CA GLY A 74 -13.18 -13.10 22.50
C GLY A 74 -13.79 -12.23 21.40
N ASP A 75 -13.48 -10.93 21.40
CA ASP A 75 -13.99 -9.98 20.41
C ASP A 75 -13.55 -10.34 18.98
N ARG A 76 -14.53 -10.71 18.16
CA ARG A 76 -14.33 -11.13 16.77
C ARG A 76 -13.90 -9.97 15.86
N TRP A 77 -14.40 -8.76 16.12
CA TRP A 77 -14.05 -7.58 15.35
C TRP A 77 -12.60 -7.19 15.63
N LEU A 78 -12.23 -7.05 16.91
CA LEU A 78 -10.87 -6.67 17.29
C LEU A 78 -9.84 -7.72 16.84
N ARG A 79 -10.18 -9.01 16.94
CA ARG A 79 -9.33 -10.10 16.42
C ARG A 79 -9.06 -9.94 14.92
N ARG A 80 -10.10 -9.68 14.12
CA ARG A 80 -9.97 -9.47 12.67
C ARG A 80 -9.16 -8.21 12.37
N TYR A 81 -9.38 -7.14 13.13
CA TYR A 81 -8.63 -5.89 12.99
C TYR A 81 -7.14 -6.12 13.23
N LEU A 82 -6.75 -6.71 14.36
CA LEU A 82 -5.35 -6.97 14.71
C LEU A 82 -4.64 -7.88 13.70
N VAL A 83 -5.30 -8.95 13.23
CA VAL A 83 -4.75 -9.79 12.15
C VAL A 83 -4.54 -8.98 10.88
N SER A 84 -5.47 -8.09 10.53
CA SER A 84 -5.30 -7.21 9.37
C SER A 84 -4.17 -6.19 9.55
N CYS A 85 -3.84 -5.77 10.78
CA CYS A 85 -2.68 -4.94 11.07
C CYS A 85 -1.38 -5.71 10.84
N TYR A 86 -1.34 -7.00 11.19
CA TYR A 86 -0.19 -7.85 10.86
C TYR A 86 -0.02 -8.07 9.35
N GLN A 87 -1.11 -8.31 8.61
CA GLN A 87 -1.05 -8.37 7.14
C GLN A 87 -0.53 -7.05 6.53
N ALA A 88 -0.96 -5.91 7.07
CA ALA A 88 -0.47 -4.59 6.66
C ALA A 88 1.04 -4.41 6.93
N TYR A 89 1.53 -4.93 8.05
CA TYR A 89 2.97 -4.95 8.36
C TYR A 89 3.76 -5.78 7.35
N LEU A 90 3.32 -7.01 7.03
CA LEU A 90 3.98 -7.84 6.01
C LEU A 90 3.94 -7.20 4.62
N CYS A 91 2.84 -6.53 4.27
CA CYS A 91 2.74 -5.73 3.05
C CYS A 91 3.78 -4.61 3.02
N ASN A 92 4.00 -3.92 4.14
CA ASN A 92 5.03 -2.88 4.24
C ASN A 92 6.44 -3.46 4.11
N LEU A 93 6.72 -4.63 4.69
CA LEU A 93 8.01 -5.32 4.53
C LEU A 93 8.30 -5.64 3.07
N TYR A 94 7.34 -6.23 2.36
CA TYR A 94 7.46 -6.51 0.92
C TYR A 94 7.79 -5.25 0.10
N LEU A 95 7.08 -4.15 0.38
CA LEU A 95 7.31 -2.87 -0.31
C LEU A 95 8.67 -2.26 0.03
N ALA A 96 9.07 -2.30 1.30
CA ALA A 96 10.38 -1.83 1.74
C ALA A 96 11.50 -2.60 1.04
N GLU A 97 11.36 -3.92 0.89
CA GLU A 97 12.37 -4.74 0.24
C GLU A 97 12.44 -4.49 -1.27
N ARG A 98 11.31 -4.29 -1.94
CA ARG A 98 11.27 -3.84 -3.34
C ARG A 98 12.07 -2.55 -3.53
N VAL A 99 11.89 -1.58 -2.64
CA VAL A 99 12.63 -0.31 -2.67
C VAL A 99 14.12 -0.54 -2.40
N ARG A 100 14.45 -1.28 -1.34
CA ARG A 100 15.84 -1.55 -0.92
C ARG A 100 16.67 -2.22 -2.00
N ARG A 101 16.08 -3.15 -2.76
CA ARG A 101 16.76 -3.86 -3.85
C ARG A 101 16.71 -3.14 -5.20
N GLY A 102 16.17 -1.93 -5.28
CA GLY A 102 16.02 -1.19 -6.54
C GLY A 102 14.98 -1.80 -7.49
N LEU A 103 14.11 -2.68 -7.00
CA LEU A 103 13.06 -3.38 -7.77
C LEU A 103 11.72 -2.63 -7.75
N PHE A 104 11.69 -1.43 -7.20
CA PHE A 104 10.47 -0.64 -7.06
C PHE A 104 9.99 -0.06 -8.38
N THR A 105 10.89 0.27 -9.31
CA THR A 105 10.55 0.90 -10.60
C THR A 105 10.47 -0.11 -11.76
N THR A 106 10.60 -1.40 -11.46
CA THR A 106 10.58 -2.49 -12.46
C THR A 106 9.57 -3.56 -12.07
N LEU A 107 8.97 -4.19 -13.08
CA LEU A 107 8.20 -5.42 -12.89
C LEU A 107 9.16 -6.61 -12.74
N LEU A 108 8.72 -7.62 -12.01
CA LEU A 108 9.33 -8.94 -12.01
C LEU A 108 8.46 -9.90 -12.81
N GLU A 109 9.09 -10.87 -13.47
CA GLU A 109 8.37 -11.97 -14.11
C GLU A 109 7.48 -12.69 -13.08
N GLY A 110 6.23 -12.92 -13.46
CA GLY A 110 5.21 -13.54 -12.61
C GLY A 110 4.62 -12.62 -11.55
N ASP A 111 4.91 -11.31 -11.59
CA ASP A 111 4.25 -10.33 -10.74
C ASP A 111 2.73 -10.42 -10.88
N VAL A 112 2.01 -10.21 -9.78
CA VAL A 112 0.58 -9.90 -9.88
C VAL A 112 0.44 -8.41 -10.06
N ALA A 113 0.06 -7.98 -11.25
CA ALA A 113 -0.22 -6.58 -11.57
C ALA A 113 -1.72 -6.26 -11.42
N LYS A 114 -2.01 -4.98 -11.22
CA LYS A 114 -3.35 -4.43 -11.15
C LYS A 114 -3.50 -3.27 -12.13
N LYS A 115 -4.54 -3.31 -12.95
CA LYS A 115 -4.91 -2.21 -13.86
C LYS A 115 -5.43 -1.02 -13.06
N THR A 116 -4.91 0.18 -13.33
CA THR A 116 -5.31 1.42 -12.64
C THR A 116 -6.76 1.80 -12.98
N SER A 117 -7.18 1.60 -14.22
CA SER A 117 -8.52 1.98 -14.72
C SER A 117 -9.64 1.07 -14.23
N THR A 118 -9.46 -0.26 -14.35
CA THR A 118 -10.51 -1.25 -14.04
C THR A 118 -10.34 -1.92 -12.68
N GLY A 119 -9.14 -1.87 -12.09
CA GLY A 119 -8.81 -2.61 -10.88
C GLY A 119 -8.63 -4.13 -11.07
N GLY A 120 -8.67 -4.62 -12.31
CA GLY A 120 -8.47 -6.04 -12.63
C GLY A 120 -7.05 -6.50 -12.30
N LEU A 121 -6.95 -7.69 -11.69
CA LEU A 121 -5.68 -8.36 -11.38
C LEU A 121 -5.29 -9.33 -12.50
N PHE A 122 -4.00 -9.43 -12.80
CA PHE A 122 -3.46 -10.37 -13.78
C PHE A 122 -1.98 -10.66 -13.48
N HIS A 123 -1.45 -11.74 -14.07
CA HIS A 123 -0.02 -12.08 -13.98
C HIS A 123 0.78 -11.35 -15.06
N VAL A 124 1.98 -10.89 -14.72
CA VAL A 124 2.93 -10.30 -15.66
C VAL A 124 3.76 -11.44 -16.24
N ASP A 125 3.35 -11.93 -17.39
CA ASP A 125 4.06 -13.01 -18.10
C ASP A 125 5.02 -12.45 -19.19
N ASP A 126 4.74 -11.25 -19.73
CA ASP A 126 5.57 -10.56 -20.71
C ASP A 126 6.06 -9.21 -20.15
N LEU A 127 7.34 -9.14 -19.78
CA LEU A 127 7.93 -7.92 -19.24
C LEU A 127 8.11 -6.83 -20.29
N GLU A 128 8.38 -7.17 -21.55
CA GLU A 128 8.61 -6.19 -22.62
C GLU A 128 7.32 -5.45 -22.95
N ALA A 129 6.19 -6.16 -22.99
CA ALA A 129 4.88 -5.57 -23.19
C ALA A 129 4.37 -4.77 -21.97
N GLU A 130 4.62 -5.26 -20.75
CA GLU A 130 4.00 -4.71 -19.54
C GLU A 130 4.83 -3.62 -18.85
N GLN A 131 6.16 -3.64 -18.97
CA GLN A 131 7.04 -2.63 -18.34
C GLN A 131 6.74 -1.19 -18.84
N PRO A 132 6.49 -0.93 -20.14
CA PRO A 132 6.08 0.39 -20.61
C PRO A 132 4.73 0.85 -20.03
N ARG A 133 3.77 -0.08 -19.90
CA ARG A 133 2.45 0.20 -19.29
C ARG A 133 2.58 0.55 -17.81
N TYR A 134 3.49 -0.14 -17.12
CA TYR A 134 3.86 0.19 -15.75
C TYR A 134 4.47 1.58 -15.68
N GLN A 135 5.46 1.92 -16.51
CA GLN A 135 6.08 3.26 -16.53
C GLN A 135 5.06 4.39 -16.76
N ARG A 136 4.06 4.17 -17.63
CA ARG A 136 2.97 5.14 -17.88
C ARG A 136 1.90 5.18 -16.78
N GLY A 137 1.98 4.31 -15.77
CA GLY A 137 1.02 4.25 -14.66
C GLY A 137 -0.32 3.58 -14.99
N GLU A 138 -0.43 2.89 -16.12
CA GLU A 138 -1.62 2.14 -16.51
C GLU A 138 -1.84 0.91 -15.62
N ILE A 139 -0.74 0.37 -15.09
CA ILE A 139 -0.70 -0.76 -14.18
C ILE A 139 0.28 -0.51 -13.04
N SER A 140 0.12 -1.27 -11.95
CA SER A 140 1.11 -1.38 -10.87
C SER A 140 1.27 -2.84 -10.48
N PHE A 141 2.49 -3.29 -10.15
CA PHE A 141 2.67 -4.50 -9.35
C PHE A 141 1.86 -4.39 -8.05
N THR A 142 1.55 -5.53 -7.45
CA THR A 142 0.80 -5.57 -6.19
C THR A 142 1.63 -6.12 -5.04
N ALA A 143 1.43 -5.55 -3.87
CA ALA A 143 1.95 -6.08 -2.62
C ALA A 143 0.94 -7.08 -2.00
N PRO A 144 1.42 -8.16 -1.38
CA PRO A 144 0.56 -9.14 -0.72
C PRO A 144 -0.02 -8.58 0.57
N LEU A 145 -1.34 -8.74 0.74
CA LEU A 145 -1.94 -8.88 2.05
C LEU A 145 -2.10 -10.38 2.28
N LEU A 146 -1.12 -10.98 2.95
CA LEU A 146 -0.94 -12.43 3.02
C LEU A 146 -2.21 -13.13 3.54
N GLY A 147 -2.68 -14.16 2.82
CA GLY A 147 -3.84 -14.93 3.22
C GLY A 147 -4.22 -16.03 2.24
N TYR A 148 -5.09 -16.94 2.69
CA TYR A 148 -5.33 -18.24 2.04
C TYR A 148 -6.13 -18.19 0.73
N LYS A 149 -6.67 -17.03 0.34
CA LYS A 149 -7.40 -16.81 -0.92
C LYS A 149 -6.75 -15.75 -1.82
N MET A 150 -5.56 -15.24 -1.48
CA MET A 150 -4.92 -14.24 -2.35
C MET A 150 -4.41 -14.88 -3.64
N LEU A 151 -4.43 -14.12 -4.73
CA LEU A 151 -3.80 -14.52 -5.98
C LEU A 151 -2.28 -14.55 -5.80
N LYS A 152 -1.69 -15.74 -5.82
CA LYS A 152 -0.23 -15.91 -5.66
C LYS A 152 0.52 -15.40 -6.90
N PRO A 153 1.73 -14.83 -6.71
CA PRO A 153 2.63 -14.55 -7.83
C PRO A 153 3.20 -15.85 -8.38
N ARG A 154 4.00 -15.76 -9.45
CA ARG A 154 4.69 -16.88 -10.08
C ARG A 154 6.17 -16.53 -10.30
N GLY A 155 6.97 -17.53 -10.66
CA GLY A 155 8.37 -17.36 -11.06
C GLY A 155 9.18 -16.51 -10.07
N ARG A 156 9.97 -15.58 -10.61
CA ARG A 156 10.84 -14.71 -9.82
C ARG A 156 10.10 -13.85 -8.80
N ALA A 157 8.88 -13.40 -9.11
CA ALA A 157 8.07 -12.64 -8.16
C ALA A 157 7.61 -13.50 -6.96
N LEU A 158 7.39 -14.80 -7.16
CA LEU A 158 7.09 -15.75 -6.08
C LEU A 158 8.29 -15.99 -5.19
N GLU A 159 9.44 -16.29 -5.78
CA GLU A 159 10.70 -16.48 -5.04
C GLU A 159 11.00 -15.26 -4.17
N PHE A 160 10.87 -14.06 -4.74
CA PHE A 160 11.06 -12.81 -4.00
C PHE A 160 10.05 -12.68 -2.85
N GLU A 161 8.76 -12.90 -3.10
CA GLU A 161 7.72 -12.77 -2.06
C GLU A 161 7.94 -13.78 -0.92
N GLU A 162 8.30 -15.03 -1.23
CA GLU A 162 8.61 -16.06 -0.25
C GLU A 162 9.88 -15.74 0.53
N GLU A 163 10.92 -15.25 -0.13
CA GLU A 163 12.16 -14.82 0.52
C GLU A 163 11.88 -13.74 1.57
N VAL A 164 11.16 -12.68 1.20
CA VAL A 164 10.85 -11.57 2.13
C VAL A 164 10.00 -12.04 3.31
N LEU A 165 9.07 -12.96 3.07
CA LEU A 165 8.10 -13.38 4.07
C LEU A 165 8.56 -14.59 4.89
N SER A 166 9.65 -15.25 4.50
CA SER A 166 10.21 -16.42 5.21
C SER A 166 10.48 -16.14 6.70
N ALA A 167 11.02 -14.96 7.01
CA ALA A 167 11.34 -14.53 8.38
C ALA A 167 10.10 -14.26 9.26
N SER A 168 8.90 -14.20 8.67
CA SER A 168 7.66 -13.94 9.43
C SER A 168 7.20 -15.13 10.28
N ASP A 169 7.67 -16.35 9.96
CA ASP A 169 7.26 -17.61 10.58
C ASP A 169 5.72 -17.75 10.67
N VAL A 170 4.99 -17.28 9.64
CA VAL A 170 3.53 -17.42 9.57
C VAL A 170 3.13 -18.31 8.40
N THR A 171 2.29 -19.29 8.70
CA THR A 171 1.81 -20.28 7.73
C THR A 171 0.44 -19.91 7.16
N LEU A 172 0.13 -20.43 5.96
CA LEU A 172 -1.20 -20.26 5.37
C LEU A 172 -2.31 -20.88 6.21
N GLU A 173 -2.03 -21.97 6.95
CA GLU A 173 -3.01 -22.60 7.84
C GLU A 173 -3.32 -21.73 9.06
N GLU A 174 -2.33 -21.05 9.65
CA GLU A 174 -2.56 -20.08 10.74
C GLU A 174 -3.46 -18.92 10.27
N LEU A 175 -3.23 -18.42 9.05
CA LEU A 175 -4.07 -17.39 8.43
C LEU A 175 -5.49 -17.89 8.15
N LYS A 176 -5.63 -19.12 7.64
CA LYS A 176 -6.92 -19.77 7.38
C LYS A 176 -7.73 -19.97 8.66
N ARG A 177 -7.09 -20.37 9.76
CA ARG A 177 -7.69 -20.54 11.09
C ARG A 177 -8.33 -19.25 11.62
N LEU A 178 -7.76 -18.09 11.30
CA LEU A 178 -8.32 -16.77 11.65
C LEU A 178 -9.14 -16.13 10.52
N HIS A 179 -9.48 -16.89 9.47
CA HIS A 179 -10.22 -16.44 8.29
C HIS A 179 -9.59 -15.22 7.60
N ALA A 180 -8.26 -15.09 7.66
CA ALA A 180 -7.50 -14.08 6.94
C ALA A 180 -7.41 -14.45 5.46
N LYS A 181 -8.43 -14.06 4.68
CA LYS A 181 -8.53 -14.38 3.24
C LYS A 181 -7.35 -13.87 2.44
N GLY A 182 -6.78 -12.73 2.83
CA GLY A 182 -5.75 -12.05 2.07
C GLY A 182 -6.27 -11.46 0.75
N THR A 183 -5.45 -10.61 0.14
CA THR A 183 -5.76 -9.96 -1.14
C THR A 183 -4.50 -9.31 -1.73
N ARG A 184 -4.65 -8.57 -2.82
CA ARG A 184 -3.60 -7.82 -3.51
C ARG A 184 -3.90 -6.33 -3.47
N ARG A 185 -2.94 -5.53 -3.01
CA ARG A 185 -3.01 -4.07 -2.98
C ARG A 185 -2.02 -3.49 -4.00
N MET A 186 -2.36 -2.37 -4.65
CA MET A 186 -1.39 -1.69 -5.52
C MET A 186 -0.15 -1.34 -4.70
N GLY A 187 1.02 -1.80 -5.16
CA GLY A 187 2.27 -1.56 -4.48
C GLY A 187 2.83 -0.16 -4.71
N ARG A 188 2.47 0.45 -5.84
CA ARG A 188 2.84 1.83 -6.20
C ARG A 188 1.61 2.69 -6.43
N ILE A 189 1.69 3.95 -6.01
CA ILE A 189 0.75 5.01 -6.35
C ILE A 189 1.48 6.15 -7.07
N LEU A 190 0.78 6.81 -7.99
CA LEU A 190 1.27 7.96 -8.75
C LEU A 190 0.35 9.16 -8.45
N PRO A 191 0.44 9.77 -7.25
CA PRO A 191 -0.35 10.95 -6.95
C PRO A 191 0.09 12.10 -7.85
N ARG A 192 -0.87 12.86 -8.37
CA ARG A 192 -0.62 14.19 -8.94
C ARG A 192 -0.81 15.19 -7.82
N ILE A 193 0.27 15.88 -7.43
CA ILE A 193 0.26 16.82 -6.32
C ILE A 193 0.31 18.22 -6.91
N THR A 194 -0.65 19.05 -6.54
CA THR A 194 -0.61 20.49 -6.81
C THR A 194 -0.16 21.18 -5.54
N LEU A 195 0.90 22.00 -5.65
CA LEU A 195 1.46 22.78 -4.56
C LEU A 195 1.07 24.25 -4.71
N SER A 196 0.63 24.88 -3.63
CA SER A 196 0.34 26.31 -3.60
C SER A 196 0.76 26.90 -2.26
N GLN A 197 1.51 28.01 -2.30
CA GLN A 197 1.81 28.77 -1.08
C GLN A 197 0.58 29.59 -0.67
N LYS A 198 0.20 29.50 0.60
CA LYS A 198 -0.95 30.21 1.18
C LYS A 198 -0.53 30.97 2.44
N PRO A 199 -1.29 31.99 2.87
CA PRO A 199 -1.10 32.56 4.20
C PRO A 199 -1.18 31.45 5.25
N GLY A 200 -0.15 31.34 6.09
CA GLY A 200 -0.08 30.33 7.14
C GLY A 200 0.54 28.98 6.75
N GLY A 201 0.95 28.77 5.48
CA GLY A 201 1.74 27.59 5.13
C GLY A 201 1.72 27.14 3.67
N LEU A 202 1.99 25.84 3.48
CA LEU A 202 2.02 25.19 2.17
C LEU A 202 0.76 24.33 1.97
N GLN A 203 -0.03 24.63 0.95
CA GLN A 203 -1.17 23.82 0.58
C GLN A 203 -0.79 22.75 -0.44
N LEU A 204 -1.26 21.53 -0.20
CA LEU A 204 -1.14 20.37 -1.07
C LEU A 204 -2.52 19.86 -1.46
N SER A 205 -2.73 19.69 -2.76
CA SER A 205 -3.95 19.12 -3.32
C SER A 205 -3.61 17.88 -4.16
N PHE A 206 -4.20 16.73 -3.83
CA PHE A 206 -3.96 15.50 -4.58
C PHE A 206 -5.12 14.52 -4.45
N THR A 207 -5.16 13.52 -5.33
CA THR A 207 -6.16 12.43 -5.28
C THR A 207 -5.45 11.09 -5.11
N LEU A 208 -6.00 10.25 -4.23
CA LEU A 208 -5.51 8.89 -4.02
C LEU A 208 -6.61 7.86 -4.28
N PRO A 209 -6.26 6.69 -4.85
CA PRO A 209 -7.20 5.60 -4.99
C PRO A 209 -7.56 5.03 -3.62
N LYS A 210 -8.73 4.38 -3.54
CA LYS A 210 -9.19 3.73 -2.30
C LYS A 210 -8.12 2.81 -1.71
N GLY A 211 -8.04 2.81 -0.39
CA GLY A 211 -7.07 1.99 0.35
C GLY A 211 -5.64 2.54 0.35
N SER A 212 -5.41 3.77 -0.13
CA SER A 212 -4.15 4.50 0.04
C SER A 212 -4.32 5.61 1.08
N TYR A 213 -3.22 6.07 1.67
CA TYR A 213 -3.24 6.99 2.81
C TYR A 213 -2.57 8.32 2.46
N ALA A 214 -3.20 9.44 2.80
CA ALA A 214 -2.62 10.77 2.61
C ALA A 214 -1.31 10.95 3.39
N THR A 215 -1.18 10.27 4.53
CA THR A 215 0.05 10.26 5.34
C THR A 215 1.26 9.72 4.58
N THR A 216 1.08 8.83 3.60
CA THR A 216 2.18 8.38 2.73
C THR A 216 2.73 9.53 1.89
N VAL A 217 1.86 10.38 1.35
CA VAL A 217 2.26 11.56 0.57
C VAL A 217 2.91 12.60 1.48
N LEU A 218 2.25 12.89 2.61
CA LEU A 218 2.75 13.89 3.56
C LEU A 218 4.11 13.50 4.13
N ARG A 219 4.33 12.24 4.48
CA ARG A 219 5.63 11.75 4.97
C ARG A 219 6.76 12.02 3.97
N GLU A 220 6.50 11.81 2.69
CA GLU A 220 7.51 12.06 1.67
C GLU A 220 7.79 13.54 1.46
N ILE A 221 6.77 14.39 1.59
CA ILE A 221 6.91 15.85 1.48
C ILE A 221 7.61 16.44 2.72
N MET A 222 7.20 16.01 3.91
CA MET A 222 7.68 16.55 5.19
C MET A 222 9.02 15.95 5.62
N LYS A 223 9.35 14.74 5.16
CA LYS A 223 10.53 13.95 5.59
C LYS A 223 10.62 13.73 7.12
N THR A 224 9.48 13.81 7.80
CA THR A 224 9.28 13.51 9.23
C THR A 224 8.69 12.12 9.45
#